data_AF-A0A2E8X6H6-F1
#
_entry.id   AF-A0A2E8X6H6-F1
#
_cell.length_a   1.000
_cell.length_b   1.000
_cell.length_c   1.000
_cell.angle_alpha   90.00
_cell.angle_beta   90.00
_cell.angle_gamma   90.00
#
_symmetry.space_group_name_H-M   'P 1'
#
loop_
_entity.id
_entity.type
_entity.pdbx_description
1 polymer ?
#
loop_
_entity_poly.entity_id
_entity_poly.type
_entity_poly.pdbx_seq_one_letter_code
_entity_poly.pdbx_strand_id
1 'polypeptide(L)'
;MSLFKMHSIKSFTSIFFASYLLLGFSQLSLANEPFIKKIRVKGNTLIDPQLLKDHFELGNGLKMNPHIMDLAARELRSFYRFHGHPDVDSYAIQKGKKGVLTLKVNEQREYENGAAKAEIAVYNLDWNFNMKTTKKQKEEAIRKLVKGYKKVKLNQEIVASYLIKKQRARIEEIQSEEKKAMRKNIAWAVKEYKGRNLALEKERTQKLAVMKKRAQAAASKKEMEEKEPKVIEFGEITPFERSA
;
A
#
# COMPACT_ATOMS: atom_id res chain seq x y z
N MET A 1 67.55 26.41 -2.79
CA MET A 1 66.12 26.29 -3.13
C MET A 1 65.87 25.04 -4.00
N SER A 2 66.27 23.84 -3.54
CA SER A 2 66.27 22.64 -4.42
C SER A 2 65.88 21.31 -3.74
N LEU A 3 65.78 21.20 -2.41
CA LEU A 3 65.48 19.92 -1.75
C LEU A 3 63.97 19.71 -1.45
N PHE A 4 63.20 20.78 -1.24
CA PHE A 4 61.76 20.67 -0.94
C PHE A 4 60.89 20.28 -2.14
N LYS A 5 61.31 20.60 -3.37
CA LYS A 5 60.53 20.30 -4.59
C LYS A 5 60.59 18.82 -4.99
N MET A 6 61.73 18.14 -4.78
CA MET A 6 61.88 16.72 -5.10
C MET A 6 61.13 15.78 -4.15
N HIS A 7 60.96 16.18 -2.88
CA HIS A 7 60.25 15.34 -1.91
C HIS A 7 58.74 15.32 -2.14
N SER A 8 58.16 16.46 -2.56
CA SER A 8 56.74 16.63 -2.85
C SER A 8 56.27 15.84 -4.08
N ILE A 9 57.11 15.70 -5.10
CA ILE A 9 56.76 14.98 -6.35
C ILE A 9 56.72 13.46 -6.09
N LYS A 10 57.67 12.92 -5.33
CA LYS A 10 57.71 11.48 -4.98
C LYS A 10 56.53 11.04 -4.11
N SER A 11 56.11 11.88 -3.16
CA SER A 11 54.92 11.61 -2.34
C SER A 11 53.63 11.76 -3.12
N PHE A 12 53.53 12.71 -4.07
CA PHE A 12 52.36 12.82 -4.95
C PHE A 12 52.19 11.57 -5.83
N THR A 13 53.28 11.06 -6.41
CA THR A 13 53.23 9.84 -7.24
C THR A 13 52.87 8.59 -6.44
N SER A 14 53.31 8.46 -5.18
CA SER A 14 52.96 7.32 -4.34
C SER A 14 51.50 7.36 -3.88
N ILE A 15 50.96 8.56 -3.62
CA ILE A 15 49.54 8.75 -3.27
C ILE A 15 48.64 8.42 -4.47
N PHE A 16 49.02 8.83 -5.69
CA PHE A 16 48.29 8.46 -6.91
C PHE A 16 48.36 6.96 -7.22
N PHE A 17 49.50 6.31 -7.00
CA PHE A 17 49.60 4.86 -7.16
C PHE A 17 48.80 4.11 -6.11
N ALA A 18 48.82 4.55 -4.85
CA ALA A 18 48.05 3.96 -3.76
C ALA A 18 46.54 4.15 -3.98
N SER A 19 46.10 5.29 -4.49
CA SER A 19 44.69 5.53 -4.83
C SER A 19 44.24 4.69 -6.03
N TYR A 20 45.08 4.52 -7.05
CA TYR A 20 44.81 3.58 -8.16
C TYR A 20 44.76 2.12 -7.69
N LEU A 21 45.64 1.73 -6.75
CA LEU A 21 45.60 0.41 -6.13
C LEU A 21 44.28 0.20 -5.38
N LEU A 22 43.90 1.15 -4.52
CA LEU A 22 42.65 1.10 -3.75
C LEU A 22 41.41 1.08 -4.66
N LEU A 23 41.41 1.84 -5.76
CA LEU A 23 40.35 1.82 -6.77
C LEU A 23 40.32 0.47 -7.51
N GLY A 24 41.46 -0.10 -7.89
CA GLY A 24 41.54 -1.42 -8.53
C GLY A 24 41.06 -2.56 -7.64
N PHE A 25 41.40 -2.55 -6.35
CA PHE A 25 40.92 -3.54 -5.38
C PHE A 25 39.42 -3.39 -5.07
N SER A 26 38.89 -2.16 -5.09
CA SER A 26 37.44 -1.93 -4.90
C SER A 26 36.58 -2.50 -6.04
N GLN A 27 37.10 -2.52 -7.28
CA GLN A 27 36.39 -3.10 -8.44
C GLN A 27 36.37 -4.63 -8.42
N LEU A 28 37.45 -5.28 -7.96
CA LEU A 28 37.50 -6.73 -7.76
C LEU A 28 36.51 -7.22 -6.69
N SER A 29 36.23 -6.39 -5.67
CA SER A 29 35.24 -6.71 -4.63
C SER A 29 33.79 -6.69 -5.14
N LEU A 30 33.49 -5.85 -6.15
CA LEU A 30 32.18 -5.79 -6.82
C LEU A 30 31.96 -6.95 -7.82
N ALA A 31 33.02 -7.58 -8.33
CA ALA A 31 32.96 -8.64 -9.33
C ALA A 31 32.61 -10.04 -8.77
N ASN A 32 32.26 -10.13 -7.48
CA ASN A 32 31.86 -11.39 -6.85
C ASN A 32 30.39 -11.73 -7.20
N GLU A 33 30.10 -11.79 -8.49
CA GLU A 33 28.80 -12.20 -9.01
C GLU A 33 28.59 -13.68 -8.68
N PRO A 34 27.55 -14.03 -7.90
CA PRO A 34 27.44 -15.37 -7.37
C PRO A 34 27.05 -16.35 -8.49
N PHE A 35 28.00 -17.15 -8.99
CA PHE A 35 27.68 -18.29 -9.84
C PHE A 35 26.78 -19.29 -9.10
N ILE A 36 25.93 -20.00 -9.85
CA ILE A 36 25.14 -21.11 -9.32
C ILE A 36 26.08 -22.28 -9.05
N LYS A 37 26.30 -22.57 -7.77
CA LYS A 37 27.07 -23.71 -7.27
C LYS A 37 26.18 -24.93 -7.00
N LYS A 38 24.91 -24.69 -6.69
CA LYS A 38 23.94 -25.74 -6.36
C LYS A 38 22.51 -25.25 -6.56
N ILE A 39 21.70 -26.09 -7.22
CA ILE A 39 20.25 -25.90 -7.31
C ILE A 39 19.58 -26.80 -6.27
N ARG A 40 18.58 -26.27 -5.56
CA ARG A 40 17.76 -27.03 -4.61
C ARG A 40 16.30 -26.82 -4.94
N VAL A 41 15.55 -27.90 -5.18
CA VAL A 41 14.09 -27.85 -5.30
C VAL A 41 13.47 -28.00 -3.91
N LYS A 42 12.40 -27.24 -3.63
CA LYS A 42 11.62 -27.30 -2.40
C LYS A 42 10.13 -27.31 -2.71
N GLY A 43 9.38 -28.09 -1.94
CA GLY A 43 7.93 -28.22 -2.12
C GLY A 43 7.54 -29.22 -3.19
N ASN A 44 8.46 -30.11 -3.58
CA ASN A 44 8.16 -31.22 -4.47
C ASN A 44 7.60 -32.40 -3.67
N THR A 45 6.45 -32.92 -4.08
CA THR A 45 5.88 -34.18 -3.55
C THR A 45 5.39 -35.10 -4.67
N LEU A 46 5.06 -34.55 -5.85
CA LEU A 46 4.56 -35.32 -7.00
C LEU A 46 5.65 -36.02 -7.81
N ILE A 47 6.86 -35.47 -7.81
CA ILE A 47 8.00 -35.98 -8.59
C ILE A 47 9.09 -36.45 -7.66
N ASP A 48 9.69 -37.60 -8.01
CA ASP A 48 10.83 -38.17 -7.31
C ASP A 48 11.96 -37.12 -7.14
N PRO A 49 12.37 -36.81 -5.90
CA PRO A 49 13.47 -35.91 -5.63
C PRO A 49 14.78 -36.27 -6.37
N GLN A 50 15.02 -37.56 -6.64
CA GLN A 50 16.24 -37.99 -7.33
C GLN A 50 16.23 -37.57 -8.80
N LEU A 51 15.11 -37.75 -9.51
CA LEU A 51 14.96 -37.29 -10.89
C LEU A 51 15.15 -35.78 -11.03
N LEU A 52 14.63 -35.01 -10.08
CA LEU A 52 14.84 -33.56 -10.05
C LEU A 52 16.30 -33.20 -9.79
N LYS A 53 16.97 -33.95 -8.91
CA LYS A 53 18.37 -33.74 -8.62
C LYS A 53 19.21 -33.97 -9.88
N ASP A 54 18.97 -35.08 -10.58
CA ASP A 54 19.70 -35.44 -11.80
C ASP A 54 19.44 -34.44 -12.94
N HIS A 55 18.20 -33.96 -13.11
CA HIS A 55 17.84 -32.97 -14.14
C HIS A 55 18.52 -31.61 -13.92
N PHE A 56 18.62 -31.16 -12.66
CA PHE A 56 19.19 -29.84 -12.33
C PHE A 56 20.67 -29.87 -11.94
N GLU A 57 21.28 -31.04 -11.79
CA GLU A 57 22.73 -31.19 -11.52
C GLU A 57 23.60 -30.65 -12.66
N LEU A 58 23.05 -30.56 -13.88
CA LEU A 58 23.71 -29.98 -15.07
C LEU A 58 23.82 -28.44 -15.03
N GLY A 59 23.13 -27.75 -14.11
CA GLY A 59 23.08 -26.28 -14.04
C GLY A 59 24.25 -25.60 -13.30
N ASN A 60 25.28 -26.36 -12.91
CA ASN A 60 26.43 -25.84 -12.16
C ASN A 60 27.32 -24.97 -13.04
N GLY A 61 27.58 -23.73 -12.61
CA GLY A 61 28.50 -22.80 -13.29
C GLY A 61 27.84 -21.64 -14.05
N LEU A 62 26.50 -21.57 -14.11
CA LEU A 62 25.82 -20.44 -14.73
C LEU A 62 25.91 -19.17 -13.85
N LYS A 63 26.17 -18.02 -14.48
CA LYS A 63 26.13 -16.71 -13.83
C LYS A 63 24.69 -16.42 -13.37
N MET A 64 24.52 -16.13 -12.09
CA MET A 64 23.20 -15.86 -11.53
C MET A 64 22.68 -14.51 -12.01
N ASN A 65 21.68 -14.55 -12.89
CA ASN A 65 20.91 -13.41 -13.38
C ASN A 65 19.42 -13.72 -13.17
N PRO A 66 18.57 -12.75 -12.81
CA PRO A 66 17.11 -12.89 -12.82
C PRO A 66 16.54 -13.67 -14.02
N HIS A 67 17.12 -13.50 -15.21
CA HIS A 67 16.72 -14.25 -16.40
C HIS A 67 16.98 -15.76 -16.28
N ILE A 68 18.16 -16.17 -15.80
CA ILE A 68 18.50 -17.58 -15.59
C ILE A 68 17.65 -18.18 -14.46
N MET A 69 17.33 -17.38 -13.44
CA MET A 69 16.44 -17.80 -12.37
C MET A 69 15.01 -18.07 -12.89
N ASP A 70 14.46 -17.18 -13.72
CA ASP A 70 13.16 -17.39 -14.35
C ASP A 70 13.19 -18.59 -15.31
N LEU A 71 14.25 -18.73 -16.10
CA LEU A 71 14.43 -19.87 -17.00
C LEU A 71 14.45 -21.20 -16.22
N ALA A 72 15.20 -21.28 -15.12
CA ALA A 72 15.24 -22.48 -14.28
C ALA A 72 13.87 -22.78 -13.64
N ALA A 73 13.12 -21.75 -13.24
CA ALA A 73 11.76 -21.94 -12.73
C ALA A 73 10.80 -22.42 -13.84
N ARG A 74 10.89 -21.88 -15.05
CA ARG A 74 10.10 -22.33 -16.21
C ARG A 74 10.44 -23.76 -16.60
N GLU A 75 11.72 -24.11 -16.59
CA GLU A 75 12.18 -25.46 -16.89
C GLU A 75 11.63 -26.46 -15.89
N LEU A 76 11.66 -26.12 -14.60
CA LEU A 76 11.02 -26.93 -13.57
C LEU A 76 9.52 -27.12 -13.87
N ARG A 77 8.82 -26.06 -14.27
CA ARG A 77 7.40 -26.15 -14.65
C ARG A 77 7.18 -27.06 -15.87
N SER A 78 8.06 -26.98 -16.87
CA SER A 78 8.04 -27.84 -18.04
C SER A 78 8.28 -29.31 -17.67
N PHE A 79 9.19 -29.58 -16.74
CA PHE A 79 9.43 -30.91 -16.20
C PHE A 79 8.18 -31.49 -15.54
N TYR A 80 7.50 -30.69 -14.71
CA TYR A 80 6.21 -31.07 -14.12
C TYR A 80 5.13 -31.37 -15.16
N ARG A 81 5.04 -30.54 -16.21
CA ARG A 81 4.12 -30.78 -17.34
C ARG A 81 4.42 -32.08 -18.08
N PHE A 82 5.69 -32.38 -18.31
CA PHE A 82 6.12 -33.63 -18.94
C PHE A 82 5.67 -34.85 -18.13
N HIS A 83 5.73 -34.77 -16.81
CA HIS A 83 5.25 -35.81 -15.91
C HIS A 83 3.73 -35.80 -15.67
N GLY A 84 2.96 -34.98 -16.39
CA GLY A 84 1.50 -34.99 -16.34
C GLY A 84 0.87 -34.07 -15.27
N HIS A 85 1.66 -33.16 -14.67
CA HIS A 85 1.22 -32.20 -13.65
C HIS A 85 1.32 -30.76 -14.19
N PRO A 86 0.39 -30.32 -15.06
CA PRO A 86 0.48 -29.04 -15.74
C PRO A 86 0.15 -27.81 -14.89
N ASP A 87 -0.62 -27.96 -13.83
CA ASP A 87 -1.18 -26.90 -12.99
C ASP A 87 -0.29 -26.62 -11.76
N VAL A 88 1.03 -26.65 -11.96
CA VAL A 88 2.05 -26.37 -10.94
C VAL A 88 2.65 -24.99 -11.13
N ASP A 89 2.82 -24.27 -10.03
CA ASP A 89 3.53 -22.99 -10.01
C ASP A 89 4.94 -23.16 -9.47
N SER A 90 5.90 -22.53 -10.12
CA SER A 90 7.32 -22.56 -9.76
C SER A 90 7.87 -21.15 -9.73
N TYR A 91 8.75 -20.89 -8.76
CA TYR A 91 9.47 -19.62 -8.63
C TYR A 91 10.84 -19.82 -8.01
N ALA A 92 11.79 -19.02 -8.46
CA ALA A 92 13.17 -19.08 -8.03
C ALA A 92 13.45 -18.07 -6.89
N ILE A 93 14.11 -18.53 -5.83
CA ILE A 93 14.62 -17.70 -4.75
C ILE A 93 16.13 -17.90 -4.64
N GLN A 94 16.85 -16.79 -4.67
CA GLN A 94 18.27 -16.77 -4.36
C GLN A 94 18.50 -16.66 -2.85
N LYS A 95 19.31 -17.55 -2.29
CA LYS A 95 19.79 -17.41 -0.90
C LYS A 95 21.18 -16.80 -0.86
N GLY A 96 21.24 -15.46 -0.92
CA GLY A 96 22.43 -14.65 -0.62
C GLY A 96 23.70 -14.99 -1.44
N LYS A 97 24.87 -14.53 -0.93
CA LYS A 97 26.19 -14.61 -1.58
C LYS A 97 26.79 -16.02 -1.73
N LYS A 98 26.05 -17.09 -1.41
CA LYS A 98 26.57 -18.47 -1.37
C LYS A 98 26.38 -19.27 -2.68
N GLY A 99 25.83 -18.66 -3.73
CA GLY A 99 25.65 -19.31 -5.03
C GLY A 99 24.62 -20.46 -5.02
N VAL A 100 23.68 -20.47 -4.08
CA VAL A 100 22.63 -21.50 -3.99
C VAL A 100 21.33 -20.95 -4.55
N LEU A 101 20.85 -21.57 -5.64
CA LEU A 101 19.54 -21.30 -6.23
C LEU A 101 18.50 -22.24 -5.60
N THR A 102 17.48 -21.68 -4.97
CA THR A 102 16.35 -22.47 -4.45
C THR A 102 15.14 -22.31 -5.36
N LEU A 103 14.74 -23.36 -6.05
CA LEU A 103 13.49 -23.39 -6.80
C LEU A 103 12.39 -23.86 -5.85
N LYS A 104 11.39 -23.01 -5.62
CA LYS A 104 10.19 -23.39 -4.87
C LYS A 104 9.10 -23.79 -5.84
N VAL A 105 8.44 -24.89 -5.51
CA VAL A 105 7.29 -25.43 -6.22
C VAL A 105 6.07 -25.31 -5.33
N ASN A 106 4.96 -24.90 -5.92
CA ASN A 106 3.64 -24.95 -5.32
C ASN A 106 2.75 -25.91 -6.12
N GLU A 107 2.51 -27.07 -5.54
CA GLU A 107 1.70 -28.15 -6.11
C GLU A 107 0.24 -28.10 -5.64
N GLN A 108 -0.13 -27.13 -4.78
CA GLN A 108 -1.46 -27.09 -4.14
C GLN A 108 -2.61 -27.12 -5.16
N ARG A 109 -2.44 -26.42 -6.30
CA ARG A 109 -3.45 -26.37 -7.37
C ARG A 109 -3.69 -27.74 -8.01
N GLU A 110 -2.66 -28.59 -8.09
CA GLU A 110 -2.79 -29.97 -8.58
C GLU A 110 -3.60 -30.85 -7.63
N TYR A 111 -3.40 -30.65 -6.32
CA TYR A 111 -4.17 -31.34 -5.28
C TYR A 111 -5.62 -30.84 -5.13
N GLU A 112 -5.90 -29.61 -5.57
CA GLU A 112 -7.26 -29.05 -5.49
C GLU A 112 -8.14 -29.43 -6.67
N ASN A 113 -7.64 -29.30 -7.90
CA ASN A 113 -8.44 -29.44 -9.13
C ASN A 113 -7.68 -30.08 -10.30
N GLY A 114 -6.50 -30.65 -10.05
CA GLY A 114 -5.63 -31.16 -11.09
C GLY A 114 -5.52 -32.69 -11.14
N ALA A 115 -4.46 -33.15 -11.79
CA ALA A 115 -4.15 -34.56 -12.02
C ALA A 115 -3.90 -35.31 -10.71
N ALA A 116 -3.20 -34.71 -9.75
CA ALA A 116 -2.86 -35.36 -8.48
C ALA A 116 -4.13 -35.75 -7.69
N LYS A 117 -5.12 -34.84 -7.62
CA LYS A 117 -6.41 -35.15 -7.00
C LYS A 117 -7.17 -36.26 -7.72
N ALA A 118 -7.20 -36.20 -9.05
CA ALA A 118 -7.90 -37.18 -9.87
C ALA A 118 -7.26 -38.57 -9.73
N GLU A 119 -5.93 -38.64 -9.66
CA GLU A 119 -5.18 -39.86 -9.41
C GLU A 119 -5.54 -40.47 -8.06
N ILE A 120 -5.45 -39.69 -6.98
CA ILE A 120 -5.84 -40.12 -5.63
C ILE A 120 -7.30 -40.62 -5.62
N ALA A 121 -8.21 -39.91 -6.27
CA ALA A 121 -9.61 -40.30 -6.35
C ALA A 121 -9.80 -41.66 -7.04
N VAL A 122 -9.12 -41.90 -8.16
CA VAL A 122 -9.19 -43.18 -8.89
C VAL A 122 -8.59 -44.32 -8.07
N TYR A 123 -7.43 -44.12 -7.45
CA TYR A 123 -6.83 -45.14 -6.58
C TYR A 123 -7.69 -45.46 -5.35
N ASN A 124 -8.30 -44.45 -4.74
CA ASN A 124 -9.22 -44.65 -3.63
C ASN A 124 -10.48 -45.40 -4.05
N LEU A 125 -11.00 -45.17 -5.26
CA LEU A 125 -12.12 -45.93 -5.79
C LEU A 125 -11.74 -47.41 -5.98
N ASP A 126 -10.58 -47.69 -6.58
CA ASP A 126 -10.11 -49.07 -6.73
C ASP A 126 -9.95 -49.77 -5.38
N TRP A 127 -9.40 -49.08 -4.39
CA TRP A 127 -9.21 -49.62 -3.04
C TRP A 127 -10.54 -49.88 -2.34
N ASN A 128 -11.44 -48.89 -2.33
CA ASN A 128 -12.72 -48.96 -1.61
C ASN A 128 -13.69 -49.99 -2.22
N PHE A 129 -13.62 -50.20 -3.54
CA PHE A 129 -14.49 -51.13 -4.26
C PHE A 129 -13.77 -52.41 -4.72
N ASN A 130 -12.53 -52.62 -4.28
CA ASN A 130 -11.66 -53.75 -4.66
C ASN A 130 -11.65 -54.01 -6.18
N MET A 131 -11.59 -52.94 -6.97
CA MET A 131 -11.61 -53.02 -8.43
C MET A 131 -10.20 -53.27 -8.97
N LYS A 132 -10.06 -54.21 -9.91
CA LYS A 132 -8.82 -54.43 -10.67
C LYS A 132 -8.88 -53.68 -12.00
N THR A 133 -8.84 -52.35 -11.97
CA THR A 133 -8.81 -51.55 -13.20
C THR A 133 -7.42 -51.59 -13.84
N THR A 134 -7.42 -51.67 -15.17
CA THR A 134 -6.18 -51.65 -15.96
C THR A 134 -5.58 -50.24 -16.01
N LYS A 135 -4.26 -50.13 -16.22
CA LYS A 135 -3.56 -48.83 -16.30
C LYS A 135 -4.21 -47.87 -17.30
N LYS A 136 -4.62 -48.36 -18.47
CA LYS A 136 -5.32 -47.56 -19.50
C LYS A 136 -6.65 -46.98 -19.02
N GLN A 137 -7.45 -47.78 -18.30
CA GLN A 137 -8.73 -47.33 -17.75
C GLN A 137 -8.52 -46.26 -16.67
N LYS A 138 -7.49 -46.41 -15.82
CA LYS A 138 -7.13 -45.40 -14.81
C LYS A 138 -6.74 -44.08 -15.47
N GLU A 139 -5.87 -44.11 -16.47
CA GLU A 139 -5.45 -42.92 -17.21
C GLU A 139 -6.64 -42.20 -17.87
N GLU A 140 -7.58 -42.94 -18.45
CA GLU A 140 -8.78 -42.36 -19.06
C GLU A 140 -9.71 -41.73 -18.02
N ALA A 141 -9.91 -42.41 -16.88
CA ALA A 141 -10.70 -41.90 -15.75
C ALA A 141 -10.09 -40.61 -15.18
N ILE A 142 -8.77 -40.58 -14.96
CA ILE A 142 -8.03 -39.39 -14.52
C ILE A 142 -8.24 -38.25 -15.51
N ARG A 143 -8.06 -38.49 -16.82
CA ARG A 143 -8.28 -37.45 -17.85
C ARG A 143 -9.70 -36.87 -17.83
N LYS A 144 -10.72 -37.72 -17.65
CA LYS A 144 -12.13 -37.27 -17.56
C LYS A 144 -12.37 -36.45 -16.29
N LEU A 145 -11.85 -36.89 -15.14
CA LEU A 145 -11.97 -36.19 -13.87
C LEU A 145 -11.29 -34.83 -13.90
N VAL A 146 -10.05 -34.75 -14.41
CA VAL A 146 -9.34 -33.47 -14.57
C VAL A 146 -10.13 -32.49 -15.43
N LYS A 147 -10.72 -32.95 -16.55
CA LYS A 147 -11.60 -32.10 -17.38
C LYS A 147 -12.82 -31.62 -16.60
N GLY A 148 -13.43 -32.48 -15.78
CA GLY A 148 -14.54 -32.13 -14.90
C GLY A 148 -14.16 -31.05 -13.88
N TYR A 149 -13.05 -31.24 -13.16
CA TYR A 149 -12.56 -30.28 -12.18
C TYR A 149 -12.25 -28.92 -12.80
N LYS A 150 -11.64 -28.89 -13.99
CA LYS A 150 -11.38 -27.63 -14.72
C LYS A 150 -12.67 -26.88 -15.07
N LYS A 151 -13.73 -27.59 -15.48
CA LYS A 151 -15.05 -26.97 -15.73
C LYS A 151 -15.67 -26.40 -14.45
N VAL A 152 -15.62 -27.14 -13.35
CA VAL A 152 -16.15 -26.67 -12.06
C VAL A 152 -15.41 -25.42 -11.59
N LYS A 153 -14.08 -25.41 -11.67
CA LYS A 153 -13.25 -24.25 -11.33
C LYS A 153 -13.59 -23.04 -12.19
N LEU A 154 -13.71 -23.19 -13.51
CA LEU A 154 -14.10 -22.11 -14.40
C LEU A 154 -15.46 -21.51 -14.03
N ASN A 155 -16.44 -22.36 -13.72
CA ASN A 155 -17.76 -21.91 -13.27
C ASN A 155 -17.67 -21.14 -11.94
N GLN A 156 -16.86 -21.60 -10.99
CA GLN A 156 -16.63 -20.90 -9.73
C GLN A 156 -15.98 -19.52 -9.96
N GLU A 157 -15.01 -19.41 -10.85
CA GLU A 157 -14.36 -18.14 -11.20
C GLU A 157 -15.35 -17.16 -11.85
N ILE A 158 -16.21 -17.65 -12.75
CA ILE A 158 -17.26 -16.83 -13.38
C ILE A 158 -18.24 -16.30 -12.32
N VAL A 159 -18.76 -17.18 -11.46
CA VAL A 159 -19.70 -16.80 -10.39
C VAL A 159 -19.04 -15.81 -9.43
N ALA A 160 -17.79 -16.06 -9.01
CA ALA A 160 -17.04 -15.16 -8.14
C ALA A 160 -16.87 -13.77 -8.78
N SER A 161 -16.50 -13.71 -10.06
CA SER A 161 -16.34 -12.44 -10.77
C SER A 161 -17.64 -11.65 -10.85
N TYR A 162 -18.76 -12.32 -11.10
CA TYR A 162 -20.09 -11.71 -11.12
C TYR A 162 -20.50 -11.17 -9.74
N LEU A 163 -20.29 -11.95 -8.67
CA LEU A 163 -20.60 -11.53 -7.30
C LEU A 163 -19.75 -10.33 -6.87
N ILE A 164 -18.45 -10.34 -7.17
CA ILE A 164 -17.55 -9.22 -6.87
C ILE A 164 -18.02 -7.95 -7.61
N LYS A 165 -18.37 -8.07 -8.89
CA LYS A 165 -18.89 -6.94 -9.68
C LYS A 165 -20.17 -6.35 -9.06
N LYS A 166 -21.11 -7.22 -8.68
CA LYS A 166 -22.36 -6.82 -8.04
C LYS A 166 -22.13 -6.15 -6.68
N GLN A 167 -21.21 -6.68 -5.86
CA GLN A 167 -20.84 -6.08 -4.58
C GLN A 167 -20.20 -4.69 -4.75
N ARG A 168 -19.28 -4.53 -5.70
CA ARG A 168 -18.66 -3.23 -5.98
C ARG A 168 -19.67 -2.17 -6.40
N ALA A 169 -20.57 -2.51 -7.33
CA ALA A 169 -21.65 -1.61 -7.74
C ALA A 169 -22.52 -1.17 -6.55
N ARG A 170 -22.88 -2.11 -5.67
CA ARG A 170 -23.66 -1.80 -4.47
C ARG A 170 -22.91 -0.90 -3.48
N ILE A 171 -21.61 -1.11 -3.30
CA ILE A 171 -20.76 -0.24 -2.46
C ILE A 171 -20.71 1.17 -3.04
N GLU A 172 -20.55 1.30 -4.36
CA GLU A 172 -20.55 2.59 -5.05
C GLU A 172 -21.89 3.32 -4.92
N GLU A 173 -23.01 2.61 -5.04
CA GLU A 173 -24.36 3.16 -4.81
C GLU A 173 -24.50 3.70 -3.39
N ILE A 174 -24.15 2.90 -2.38
CA ILE A 174 -24.22 3.31 -0.96
C ILE A 174 -23.34 4.55 -0.72
N GLN A 175 -22.10 4.55 -1.21
CA GLN A 175 -21.19 5.70 -1.05
C GLN A 175 -21.71 6.96 -1.75
N SER A 176 -22.36 6.81 -2.90
CA SER A 176 -22.99 7.92 -3.62
C SER A 176 -24.16 8.51 -2.82
N GLU A 177 -25.01 7.67 -2.25
CA GLU A 177 -26.13 8.09 -1.40
C GLU A 177 -25.65 8.77 -0.12
N GLU A 178 -24.65 8.21 0.56
CA GLU A 178 -24.02 8.80 1.75
C GLU A 178 -23.42 10.18 1.44
N LYS A 179 -22.69 10.31 0.32
CA LYS A 179 -22.13 11.59 -0.13
C LYS A 179 -23.21 12.60 -0.44
N LYS A 180 -24.33 12.19 -1.05
CA LYS A 180 -25.49 13.05 -1.32
C LYS A 180 -26.16 13.51 -0.02
N ALA A 181 -26.35 12.62 0.94
CA ALA A 181 -26.89 12.94 2.26
C ALA A 181 -25.98 13.92 3.02
N MET A 182 -24.66 13.67 3.01
CA MET A 182 -23.67 14.55 3.62
C MET A 182 -23.70 15.95 3.02
N ARG A 183 -23.78 16.07 1.68
CA ARG A 183 -23.92 17.36 0.99
C ARG A 183 -25.18 18.12 1.41
N LYS A 184 -26.32 17.43 1.56
CA LYS A 184 -27.56 18.04 2.04
C LYS A 184 -27.41 18.58 3.47
N ASN A 185 -26.80 17.79 4.36
CA ASN A 185 -26.57 18.20 5.76
C ASN A 185 -25.64 19.42 5.84
N ILE A 186 -24.55 19.42 5.06
CA ILE A 186 -23.64 20.58 4.97
C ILE A 186 -24.37 21.81 4.45
N ALA A 187 -25.15 21.68 3.37
CA ALA A 187 -25.89 22.80 2.79
C ALA A 187 -26.90 23.39 3.80
N TRP A 188 -27.59 22.53 4.55
CA TRP A 188 -28.51 22.94 5.61
C TRP A 188 -27.77 23.67 6.74
N ALA A 189 -26.67 23.11 7.25
CA ALA A 189 -25.86 23.73 8.30
C ALA A 189 -25.29 25.10 7.87
N VAL A 190 -24.82 25.22 6.63
CA VAL A 190 -24.34 26.50 6.07
C VAL A 190 -25.48 27.52 5.97
N LYS A 191 -26.68 27.10 5.57
CA LYS A 191 -27.86 27.98 5.50
C LYS A 191 -28.24 28.49 6.89
N GLU A 192 -28.30 27.62 7.89
CA GLU A 192 -28.57 28.00 9.28
C GLU A 192 -27.51 28.95 9.83
N TYR A 193 -26.23 28.67 9.59
CA TYR A 193 -25.13 29.51 10.04
C TYR A 193 -25.21 30.91 9.43
N LYS A 194 -25.44 31.02 8.12
CA LYS A 194 -25.65 32.30 7.44
C LYS A 194 -26.87 33.06 8.01
N GLY A 195 -27.97 32.36 8.25
CA GLY A 195 -29.16 32.94 8.87
C GLY A 195 -28.90 33.52 10.26
N ARG A 196 -28.18 32.77 11.11
CA ARG A 196 -27.76 33.24 12.44
C ARG A 196 -26.86 34.46 12.38
N ASN A 197 -25.86 34.47 11.49
CA ASN A 197 -24.96 35.61 11.35
C ASN A 197 -25.69 36.87 10.87
N LEU A 198 -26.59 36.74 9.89
CA LEU A 198 -27.42 37.86 9.44
C LEU A 198 -28.32 38.41 10.54
N ALA A 199 -28.90 37.53 11.38
CA ALA A 199 -29.70 37.96 12.54
C ALA A 199 -28.85 38.73 13.56
N LEU A 200 -27.66 38.21 13.87
CA LEU A 200 -26.71 38.88 14.78
C LEU A 200 -26.24 40.24 14.24
N GLU A 201 -25.99 40.37 12.94
CA GLU A 201 -25.66 41.67 12.34
C GLU A 201 -26.82 42.66 12.39
N LYS A 202 -28.05 42.21 12.14
CA LYS A 202 -29.25 43.04 12.32
C LYS A 202 -29.40 43.51 13.77
N GLU A 203 -29.15 42.65 14.74
CA GLU A 203 -29.20 43.03 16.16
C GLU A 203 -28.09 44.03 16.52
N ARG A 204 -26.86 43.82 16.03
CA ARG A 204 -25.73 44.75 16.23
C ARG A 204 -25.98 46.12 15.61
N THR A 205 -26.49 46.16 14.39
CA THR A 205 -26.81 47.43 13.70
C THR A 205 -27.93 48.17 14.41
N GLN A 206 -28.97 47.49 14.89
CA GLN A 206 -30.01 48.08 15.73
C GLN A 206 -29.43 48.64 17.04
N LYS A 207 -28.59 47.87 17.75
CA LYS A 207 -27.90 48.33 18.97
C LYS A 207 -27.04 49.57 18.72
N LEU A 208 -26.28 49.59 17.63
CA LEU A 208 -25.47 50.76 17.22
C LEU A 208 -26.34 51.98 16.88
N ALA A 209 -27.48 51.80 16.20
CA ALA A 209 -28.40 52.88 15.92
C ALA A 209 -28.98 53.48 17.21
N VAL A 210 -29.33 52.65 18.19
CA VAL A 210 -29.78 53.09 19.52
C VAL A 210 -28.67 53.86 20.24
N MET A 211 -27.43 53.36 20.23
CA MET A 211 -26.29 54.06 20.83
C MET A 211 -26.02 55.41 20.17
N LYS A 212 -26.06 55.49 18.83
CA LYS A 212 -25.91 56.75 18.09
C LYS A 212 -26.99 57.77 18.46
N LYS A 213 -28.25 57.34 18.55
CA LYS A 213 -29.35 58.21 18.99
C LYS A 213 -29.14 58.72 20.42
N ARG A 214 -28.66 57.87 21.34
CA ARG A 214 -28.32 58.27 22.72
C ARG A 214 -27.16 59.26 22.75
N ALA A 215 -26.11 59.04 21.96
CA ALA A 215 -24.97 59.94 21.87
C ALA A 215 -25.36 61.31 21.30
N GLN A 216 -26.18 61.36 20.25
CA GLN A 216 -26.71 62.60 19.69
C GLN A 216 -27.58 63.37 20.71
N ALA A 217 -28.44 62.67 21.44
CA ALA A 217 -29.26 63.28 22.49
C ALA A 217 -28.42 63.83 23.66
N ALA A 218 -27.29 63.19 23.98
CA ALA A 218 -26.35 63.68 24.99
C ALA A 218 -25.54 64.89 24.49
N ALA A 219 -25.14 64.90 23.21
CA ALA A 219 -24.45 66.03 22.58
C ALA A 219 -25.37 67.26 22.49
N SER A 220 -26.64 67.09 22.11
CA SER A 220 -27.60 68.20 22.06
C SER A 220 -27.95 68.75 23.45
N LYS A 221 -27.87 67.94 24.51
CA LYS A 221 -27.97 68.43 25.89
C LYS A 221 -26.75 69.26 26.31
N LYS A 222 -25.54 68.86 25.93
CA LYS A 222 -24.32 69.66 26.17
C LYS A 222 -24.35 71.00 25.43
N GLU A 223 -24.85 71.04 24.20
CA GLU A 223 -25.02 72.29 23.44
C GLU A 223 -26.10 73.21 24.04
N MET A 224 -27.08 72.68 24.78
CA MET A 224 -28.02 73.47 25.57
C MET A 224 -27.39 73.98 26.88
N GLU A 225 -26.63 73.15 27.60
CA GLU A 225 -25.92 73.56 28.82
C GLU A 225 -24.86 74.63 28.57
N GLU A 226 -24.21 74.66 27.40
CA GLU A 226 -23.27 75.72 27.01
C GLU A 226 -23.95 77.06 26.67
N LYS A 227 -25.27 77.08 26.46
CA LYS A 227 -26.07 78.26 26.13
C LYS A 227 -26.90 78.82 27.29
N GLU A 228 -26.95 78.15 28.43
CA GLU A 228 -27.61 78.69 29.62
C GLU A 228 -26.66 79.63 30.39
N PRO A 229 -27.01 80.91 30.62
CA PRO A 229 -26.18 81.80 31.42
C PRO A 229 -26.22 81.36 32.89
N LYS A 230 -25.05 81.10 33.49
CA LYS A 230 -24.90 80.88 34.93
C LYS A 230 -25.35 82.13 35.69
N VAL A 231 -26.54 82.10 36.29
CA VAL A 231 -26.94 83.06 37.33
C VAL A 231 -26.36 82.57 38.66
N ILE A 232 -25.53 83.40 39.28
CA ILE A 232 -24.94 83.17 40.61
C ILE A 232 -25.80 83.95 41.60
N GLU A 233 -26.51 83.27 42.50
CA GLU A 233 -27.21 83.91 43.62
C GLU A 233 -26.24 84.07 44.81
N PHE A 234 -26.02 85.33 45.22
CA PHE A 234 -25.30 85.69 46.44
C PHE A 234 -26.26 85.63 47.63
N GLY A 235 -25.88 84.94 48.70
CA GLY A 235 -26.64 84.87 49.95
C GLY A 235 -26.57 86.17 50.75
N GLU A 236 -27.73 86.68 51.16
CA GLU A 236 -27.87 87.85 52.03
C GLU A 236 -27.72 87.47 53.51
N ILE A 237 -26.85 88.20 54.22
CA ILE A 237 -26.64 88.13 55.67
C ILE A 237 -27.50 89.21 56.32
N THR A 238 -28.38 88.86 57.25
CA THR A 238 -29.11 89.81 58.11
C THR A 238 -28.39 89.99 59.46
N PRO A 239 -28.22 91.22 59.97
CA PRO A 239 -27.50 91.48 61.21
C PRO A 239 -28.41 91.46 62.45
N PHE A 240 -27.80 91.07 63.57
CA PHE A 240 -28.31 91.06 64.93
C PHE A 240 -28.33 92.49 65.51
N GLU A 241 -29.44 92.93 66.13
CA GLU A 241 -29.44 94.05 67.08
C GLU A 241 -30.07 93.65 68.42
N ARG A 242 -29.39 94.06 69.50
CA ARG A 242 -29.62 93.72 70.91
C ARG A 242 -30.64 94.65 71.57
N SER A 243 -31.35 94.08 72.53
CA SER A 243 -32.24 94.69 73.53
C SER A 243 -31.59 95.76 74.42
N ALA A 244 -32.37 96.79 74.76
CA ALA A 244 -32.33 97.55 76.01
C ALA A 244 -33.76 97.94 76.40
#